data_AF-A0AAD5QH95-F1
#
_entry.id   AF-A0AAD5QH95-F1
#
_cell.length_a   1.000
_cell.length_b   1.000
_cell.length_c   1.000
_cell.angle_alpha   90.00
_cell.angle_beta   90.00
_cell.angle_gamma   90.00
#
_symmetry.space_group_name_H-M   'P 1'
#
loop_
_entity.id
_entity.type
_entity.pdbx_description
1 polymer ?
#
loop_
_entity_poly.entity_id
_entity_poly.type
_entity_poly.pdbx_seq_one_letter_code
_entity_poly.pdbx_strand_id
1 'polypeptide(L)'
;MIPIFVLDVMKINHLGNFMYANRNRIRVTVLNRETAMKSGCILALNEVFVGENEAAKVSTYSISIDDQPMIKQKSSGLIVSTGTGSTSWYYGMNRVEEQSVAAILEAMQSLGVEVKANMRELAGEIAKKMNDKIVFEPNHPNFAYSIREPVFNATYKRTNVRGFARRIRLKSKCSKGFLVLDGATKIPFNNGTEVLLEIFEADALRTISL
;
A
#
# COMPACT_ATOMS: atom_id res chain seq x y z
N MET A 1 14.69 -9.62 -8.04
CA MET A 1 15.26 -9.75 -6.68
C MET A 1 15.62 -8.34 -6.25
N ILE A 2 14.76 -7.70 -5.44
CA ILE A 2 15.01 -6.34 -4.94
C ILE A 2 15.88 -6.50 -3.68
N PRO A 3 17.04 -5.85 -3.58
CA PRO A 3 17.93 -6.03 -2.44
C PRO A 3 17.31 -5.38 -1.20
N ILE A 4 17.03 -6.21 -0.20
CA ILE A 4 16.75 -5.75 1.17
C ILE A 4 18.10 -5.36 1.76
N PHE A 5 18.44 -4.07 1.72
CA PHE A 5 19.55 -3.54 2.49
C PHE A 5 19.07 -3.33 3.93
N VAL A 6 19.50 -4.21 4.84
CA VAL A 6 19.54 -3.91 6.28
C VAL A 6 20.89 -4.37 6.80
N LEU A 7 21.88 -3.46 6.76
CA LEU A 7 23.08 -3.55 7.59
C LEU A 7 23.00 -2.37 8.55
N ASP A 8 22.19 -2.53 9.59
CA ASP A 8 22.11 -1.59 10.70
C ASP A 8 22.84 -2.21 11.89
N VAL A 9 23.86 -1.49 12.39
CA VAL A 9 24.66 -1.85 13.56
C VAL A 9 23.83 -1.59 14.81
N MET A 10 23.72 -2.57 15.72
CA MET A 10 22.95 -2.44 16.97
C MET A 10 23.45 -1.27 17.83
N LYS A 11 22.60 -0.26 18.08
CA LYS A 11 22.83 0.72 19.16
C LYS A 11 22.56 0.07 20.52
N ILE A 12 23.64 -0.38 21.15
CA ILE A 12 23.66 -0.76 22.56
C ILE A 12 23.92 0.52 23.36
N ASN A 13 23.01 0.91 24.25
CA ASN A 13 23.32 1.98 25.20
C ASN A 13 24.40 1.51 26.19
N HIS A 14 25.11 2.42 26.87
CA HIS A 14 26.23 2.09 27.77
C HIS A 14 25.90 1.11 28.92
N LEU A 15 24.63 0.71 29.08
CA LEU A 15 24.11 -0.22 30.09
C LEU A 15 23.70 -1.59 29.51
N GLY A 16 23.86 -1.84 28.20
CA GLY A 16 23.49 -3.12 27.59
C GLY A 16 21.98 -3.27 27.28
N ASN A 17 21.19 -2.21 27.41
CA ASN A 17 19.75 -2.27 27.20
C ASN A 17 19.38 -1.98 25.74
N PHE A 18 18.63 -2.90 25.13
CA PHE A 18 18.06 -2.71 23.79
C PHE A 18 16.88 -1.74 23.80
N MET A 19 16.86 -0.82 22.83
CA MET A 19 15.64 -0.08 22.52
C MET A 19 14.73 -0.97 21.67
N TYR A 20 13.42 -0.85 21.88
CA TYR A 20 12.42 -1.61 21.14
C TYR A 20 11.51 -0.68 20.35
N ALA A 21 11.11 -1.11 19.17
CA ALA A 21 10.10 -0.47 18.34
C ALA A 21 8.98 -1.47 18.03
N ASN A 22 7.75 -0.97 17.98
CA ASN A 22 6.60 -1.75 17.52
C ASN A 22 6.40 -1.53 16.03
N ARG A 23 6.23 -2.61 15.28
CA ARG A 23 5.93 -2.59 13.85
C ARG A 23 4.57 -3.21 13.63
N ASN A 24 3.60 -2.39 13.23
CA ASN A 24 2.24 -2.87 13.02
C ASN A 24 2.19 -3.84 11.83
N ARG A 25 1.23 -4.77 11.87
CA ARG A 25 1.02 -5.80 10.84
C ARG A 25 -0.42 -5.75 10.36
N ILE A 26 -0.63 -6.13 9.10
CA ILE A 26 -1.96 -6.23 8.49
C ILE A 26 -2.50 -7.62 8.78
N ARG A 27 -3.64 -7.69 9.45
CA ARG A 27 -4.43 -8.91 9.64
C ARG A 27 -5.29 -9.17 8.42
N VAL A 28 -5.20 -10.40 7.90
CA VAL A 28 -5.98 -10.87 6.75
C VAL A 28 -6.93 -11.98 7.20
N THR A 29 -8.22 -11.78 6.98
CA THR A 29 -9.28 -12.76 7.30
C THR A 29 -10.13 -13.06 6.06
N VAL A 30 -10.26 -14.33 5.68
CA VAL A 30 -11.13 -14.77 4.58
C VAL A 30 -12.48 -15.17 5.14
N LEU A 31 -13.56 -14.50 4.73
CA LEU A 31 -14.88 -14.60 5.38
C LEU A 31 -15.72 -15.81 4.92
N ASN A 32 -15.53 -16.30 3.69
CA ASN A 32 -16.44 -17.27 3.04
C ASN A 32 -15.90 -18.72 2.99
N ARG A 33 -14.97 -19.12 3.87
CA ARG A 33 -14.51 -20.53 3.97
C ARG A 33 -15.15 -21.21 5.19
N GLU A 34 -16.00 -22.21 4.94
CA GLU A 34 -16.63 -23.08 5.97
C GLU A 34 -15.64 -23.92 6.79
N THR A 35 -14.33 -23.78 6.58
CA THR A 35 -13.32 -24.41 7.43
C THR A 35 -13.10 -23.57 8.69
N ALA A 36 -14.05 -23.66 9.60
CA ALA A 36 -13.90 -23.38 11.03
C ALA A 36 -12.96 -24.41 11.69
N MET A 37 -11.77 -24.61 11.13
CA MET A 37 -10.67 -25.37 11.74
C MET A 37 -9.42 -24.51 11.68
N LYS A 38 -9.12 -23.83 12.80
CA LYS A 38 -7.80 -23.29 13.17
C LYS A 38 -7.02 -22.58 12.05
N SER A 39 -7.66 -21.71 11.27
CA SER A 39 -6.89 -20.80 10.42
C SER A 39 -6.29 -19.72 11.32
N GLY A 40 -5.01 -19.87 11.69
CA GLY A 40 -4.28 -18.86 12.43
C GLY A 40 -4.39 -17.50 11.76
N CYS A 41 -4.35 -16.44 12.57
CA CYS A 41 -4.34 -15.06 12.09
C CYS A 41 -3.23 -14.89 11.05
N ILE A 42 -3.57 -14.66 9.78
CA ILE A 42 -2.58 -14.43 8.74
C ILE A 42 -2.19 -12.96 8.81
N LEU A 43 -0.90 -12.71 9.02
CA LEU A 43 -0.35 -11.39 9.26
C LEU A 43 0.70 -11.05 8.19
N ALA A 44 0.62 -9.86 7.63
CA ALA A 44 1.65 -9.30 6.74
C ALA A 44 2.38 -8.15 7.45
N LEU A 45 3.71 -8.13 7.39
CA LEU A 45 4.53 -7.10 8.00
C LEU A 45 4.61 -5.84 7.14
N ASN A 46 4.77 -5.97 5.83
CA ASN A 46 5.07 -4.88 4.92
C ASN A 46 3.84 -4.51 4.09
N GLU A 47 3.32 -5.44 3.30
CA GLU A 47 2.18 -5.18 2.44
C GLU A 47 1.35 -6.41 2.07
N VAL A 48 0.13 -6.14 1.64
CA VAL A 48 -0.78 -7.06 0.99
C VAL A 48 -1.13 -6.49 -0.38
N PHE A 49 -0.72 -7.18 -1.44
CA PHE A 49 -1.22 -6.93 -2.79
C PHE A 49 -2.46 -7.75 -3.05
N VAL A 50 -3.46 -7.18 -3.72
CA VAL A 50 -4.69 -7.85 -4.14
C VAL A 50 -4.91 -7.62 -5.62
N GLY A 51 -5.02 -8.71 -6.39
CA GLY A 51 -5.31 -8.60 -7.82
C GLY A 51 -5.31 -9.94 -8.55
N GLU A 52 -5.54 -9.89 -9.86
CA GLU A 52 -5.37 -11.02 -10.77
C GLU A 52 -3.91 -11.51 -10.77
N ASN A 53 -3.71 -12.82 -10.98
CA ASN A 53 -2.37 -13.42 -11.05
C ASN A 53 -1.57 -13.01 -12.29
N GLU A 54 -2.25 -12.52 -13.33
CA GLU A 54 -1.65 -12.18 -14.61
C GLU A 54 -1.66 -10.66 -14.79
N ALA A 55 -0.51 -10.07 -15.06
CA ALA A 55 -0.36 -8.61 -15.15
C ALA A 55 -1.19 -8.00 -16.29
N ALA A 56 -1.51 -8.76 -17.34
CA ALA A 56 -2.36 -8.33 -18.45
C ALA A 56 -3.87 -8.36 -18.13
N LYS A 57 -4.27 -8.92 -16.98
CA LYS A 57 -5.67 -8.98 -16.56
C LYS A 57 -6.02 -7.86 -15.60
N VAL A 58 -7.20 -7.30 -15.80
CA VAL A 58 -7.73 -6.24 -14.94
C VAL A 58 -8.50 -6.87 -13.79
N SER A 59 -8.12 -6.49 -12.56
CA SER A 59 -8.78 -6.94 -11.35
C SER A 59 -10.10 -6.21 -11.19
N THR A 60 -11.17 -6.96 -10.92
CA THR A 60 -12.48 -6.40 -10.58
C THR A 60 -12.88 -6.89 -9.20
N TYR A 61 -13.28 -5.97 -8.33
CA TYR A 61 -13.68 -6.29 -6.97
C TYR A 61 -14.64 -5.20 -6.48
N SER A 62 -15.29 -5.46 -5.35
CA SER A 62 -15.99 -4.43 -4.60
C SER A 62 -15.19 -4.15 -3.33
N ILE A 63 -15.05 -2.88 -2.98
CA ILE A 63 -14.22 -2.41 -1.87
C ILE A 63 -15.07 -1.54 -0.94
N SER A 64 -14.90 -1.74 0.37
CA SER A 64 -15.40 -0.89 1.44
C SER A 64 -14.21 -0.53 2.32
N ILE A 65 -14.06 0.77 2.61
CA ILE A 65 -12.94 1.33 3.37
C ILE A 65 -13.56 1.94 4.63
N ASP A 66 -13.06 1.55 5.81
CA ASP A 66 -13.56 2.00 7.12
C ASP A 66 -15.09 2.01 7.21
N ASP A 67 -15.67 0.86 6.84
CA ASP A 67 -17.10 0.56 6.86
C ASP A 67 -17.98 1.50 6.00
N GLN A 68 -17.38 2.27 5.10
CA GLN A 68 -18.10 3.01 4.07
C GLN A 68 -18.83 2.06 3.10
N PRO A 69 -19.89 2.53 2.41
CA PRO A 69 -20.62 1.71 1.45
C PRO A 69 -19.71 1.02 0.43
N MET A 70 -19.99 -0.25 0.17
CA MET A 70 -19.19 -1.03 -0.76
C MET A 70 -19.40 -0.54 -2.20
N ILE A 71 -18.31 -0.17 -2.86
CA ILE A 71 -18.30 0.35 -4.23
C ILE A 71 -17.59 -0.63 -5.17
N LYS A 72 -17.98 -0.62 -6.45
CA LYS A 72 -17.31 -1.41 -7.48
C LYS A 72 -15.99 -0.72 -7.88
N GLN A 73 -14.93 -1.49 -7.98
CA GLN A 73 -13.61 -1.04 -8.42
C GLN A 73 -13.09 -1.95 -9.53
N LYS A 74 -12.42 -1.33 -10.50
CA LYS A 74 -11.66 -1.99 -11.57
C LYS A 74 -10.29 -1.36 -11.67
N SER A 75 -9.22 -2.15 -11.57
CA SER A 75 -7.85 -1.64 -11.52
C SER A 75 -6.83 -2.75 -11.83
N SER A 76 -5.56 -2.40 -11.96
CA SER A 76 -4.46 -3.38 -12.03
C SER A 76 -4.13 -4.02 -10.68
N GLY A 77 -4.85 -3.67 -9.63
CA GLY A 77 -4.71 -4.21 -8.28
C GLY A 77 -4.91 -3.16 -7.19
N LEU A 78 -4.81 -3.62 -5.94
CA LEU A 78 -4.83 -2.84 -4.72
C LEU A 78 -3.59 -3.23 -3.90
N ILE A 79 -2.90 -2.24 -3.33
CA ILE A 79 -1.83 -2.46 -2.36
C ILE A 79 -2.26 -1.85 -1.03
N VAL A 80 -2.13 -2.61 0.04
CA VAL A 80 -2.30 -2.17 1.42
C VAL A 80 -0.97 -2.34 2.13
N SER A 81 -0.41 -1.27 2.70
CA SER A 81 0.95 -1.25 3.24
C SER A 81 0.98 -0.70 4.66
N THR A 82 1.82 -1.28 5.51
CA THR A 82 2.15 -0.76 6.84
C THR A 82 3.20 0.34 6.74
N GLY A 83 3.51 1.00 7.86
CA GLY A 83 4.62 1.96 7.89
C GLY A 83 5.97 1.30 7.58
N THR A 84 6.17 0.05 8.01
CA THR A 84 7.36 -0.73 7.67
C THR A 84 7.48 -0.97 6.16
N GLY A 85 6.38 -1.31 5.49
CA GLY A 85 6.35 -1.52 4.04
C GLY A 85 6.35 -0.24 3.20
N SER A 86 6.13 0.92 3.83
CA SER A 86 5.97 2.20 3.14
C SER A 86 7.20 2.66 2.36
N THR A 87 8.38 2.13 2.68
CA THR A 87 9.67 2.39 2.02
C THR A 87 9.98 1.46 0.83
N SER A 88 9.15 0.42 0.62
CA SER A 88 9.40 -0.64 -0.38
C SER A 88 8.51 -0.46 -1.61
N TRP A 89 7.68 -1.46 -1.96
CA TRP A 89 6.85 -1.41 -3.17
C TRP A 89 5.84 -0.26 -3.12
N TYR A 90 5.30 0.05 -1.94
CA TYR A 90 4.42 1.20 -1.74
C TYR A 90 5.11 2.52 -2.11
N TYR A 91 6.36 2.73 -1.72
CA TYR A 91 7.13 3.90 -2.15
C TYR A 91 7.28 3.95 -3.66
N GLY A 92 7.82 2.86 -4.24
CA GLY A 92 8.12 2.78 -5.67
C GLY A 92 6.92 3.02 -6.57
N MET A 93 5.74 2.56 -6.17
CA MET A 93 4.50 2.78 -6.94
C MET A 93 3.95 4.20 -6.79
N ASN A 94 4.11 4.82 -5.61
CA ASN A 94 3.47 6.08 -5.31
C ASN A 94 4.34 7.31 -5.60
N ARG A 95 5.66 7.12 -5.78
CA ARG A 95 6.61 8.20 -6.05
C ARG A 95 6.31 8.92 -7.37
N VAL A 96 6.65 10.19 -7.39
CA VAL A 96 6.64 11.02 -8.61
C VAL A 96 8.09 11.21 -9.05
N GLU A 97 8.34 10.95 -10.33
CA GLU A 97 9.64 11.19 -10.96
C GLU A 97 9.81 12.66 -11.30
N GLU A 98 11.04 13.18 -11.17
CA GLU A 98 11.40 14.56 -11.53
C GLU A 98 10.92 14.91 -12.95
N GLN A 99 11.06 13.97 -13.90
CA GLN A 99 10.60 14.14 -15.28
C GLN A 99 9.09 14.39 -15.39
N SER A 100 8.28 13.73 -14.57
CA SER A 100 6.82 13.95 -14.58
C SER A 100 6.47 15.34 -14.05
N VAL A 101 7.21 15.82 -13.05
CA VAL A 101 7.03 17.17 -12.51
C VAL A 101 7.50 18.21 -13.55
N ALA A 102 8.64 18.00 -14.20
CA ALA A 102 9.14 18.88 -15.24
C ALA A 102 8.11 19.05 -16.37
N ALA A 103 7.52 17.95 -16.85
CA ALA A 103 6.46 18.01 -17.87
C ALA A 103 5.23 18.81 -17.43
N ILE A 104 4.86 18.75 -16.14
CA ILE A 104 3.77 19.58 -15.59
C ILE A 104 4.17 21.07 -15.59
N LEU A 105 5.39 21.39 -15.18
CA LEU A 105 5.90 22.77 -15.16
C LEU A 105 5.99 23.36 -16.59
N GLU A 106 6.43 22.57 -17.57
CA GLU A 106 6.42 22.94 -18.99
C GLU A 106 5.00 23.23 -19.49
N ALA A 107 4.04 22.37 -19.15
CA ALA A 107 2.64 22.58 -19.48
C ALA A 107 2.10 23.87 -18.84
N MET A 108 2.41 24.13 -17.57
CA MET A 108 2.03 25.38 -16.89
C MET A 108 2.61 26.62 -17.60
N GLN A 109 3.88 26.57 -17.99
CA GLN A 109 4.53 27.66 -18.73
C GLN A 109 3.85 27.92 -20.07
N SER A 110 3.47 26.85 -20.80
CA SER A 110 2.73 26.98 -22.07
C SER A 110 1.33 27.59 -21.91
N LEU A 111 0.76 27.52 -20.71
CA LEU A 111 -0.50 28.17 -20.35
C LEU A 111 -0.33 29.60 -19.84
N GLY A 112 0.90 30.15 -19.90
CA GLY A 112 1.21 31.52 -19.46
C GLY A 112 1.40 31.67 -17.95
N VAL A 113 1.54 30.56 -17.20
CA VAL A 113 1.88 30.62 -15.78
C VAL A 113 3.39 30.89 -15.65
N GLU A 114 3.76 31.92 -14.89
CA GLU A 114 5.16 32.22 -14.62
C GLU A 114 5.78 31.11 -13.76
N VAL A 115 6.80 30.43 -14.31
CA VAL A 115 7.58 29.40 -13.62
C VAL A 115 9.02 29.90 -13.49
N LYS A 116 9.66 29.64 -12.34
CA LYS A 116 11.04 30.07 -12.05
C LYS A 116 12.02 29.67 -13.16
N ALA A 117 13.06 30.49 -13.36
CA ALA A 117 14.10 30.29 -14.38
C ALA A 117 14.91 28.99 -14.26
N ASN A 118 14.83 28.26 -13.13
CA ASN A 118 15.46 26.94 -12.95
C ASN A 118 14.41 25.82 -12.78
N MET A 119 13.73 25.48 -13.87
CA MET A 119 12.64 24.49 -13.87
C MET A 119 13.07 23.10 -13.42
N ARG A 120 14.30 22.70 -13.74
CA ARG A 120 14.84 21.39 -13.37
C ARG A 120 15.04 21.25 -11.86
N GLU A 121 15.69 22.24 -11.24
CA GLU A 121 15.87 22.27 -9.79
C GLU A 121 14.52 22.32 -9.07
N LEU A 122 13.59 23.16 -9.56
CA LEU A 122 12.24 23.23 -9.01
C LEU A 122 11.49 21.89 -9.13
N ALA A 123 11.61 21.19 -10.26
CA ALA A 123 11.01 19.87 -10.45
C ALA A 123 11.57 18.85 -9.45
N GLY A 124 12.88 18.85 -9.23
CA GLY A 124 13.55 18.00 -8.25
C GLY A 124 13.08 18.28 -6.81
N GLU A 125 12.99 19.55 -6.42
CA GLU A 125 12.49 19.94 -5.09
C GLU A 125 11.03 19.55 -4.86
N ILE A 126 10.17 19.74 -5.87
CA ILE A 126 8.76 19.36 -5.80
C ILE A 126 8.63 17.84 -5.70
N ALA A 127 9.31 17.09 -6.56
CA ALA A 127 9.31 15.62 -6.53
C ALA A 127 9.76 15.11 -5.15
N LYS A 128 10.85 15.67 -4.61
CA LYS A 128 11.33 15.37 -3.26
C LYS A 128 10.26 15.65 -2.20
N LYS A 129 9.69 16.87 -2.17
CA LYS A 129 8.65 17.25 -1.19
C LYS A 129 7.38 16.39 -1.29
N MET A 130 7.04 15.90 -2.47
CA MET A 130 5.93 14.97 -2.65
C MET A 130 6.27 13.57 -2.14
N ASN A 131 7.46 13.08 -2.47
CA ASN A 131 7.91 11.73 -2.13
C ASN A 131 8.22 11.58 -0.62
N ASP A 132 8.67 12.65 0.05
CA ASP A 132 8.89 12.69 1.50
C ASP A 132 7.60 12.40 2.31
N LYS A 133 6.42 12.54 1.69
CA LYS A 133 5.11 12.27 2.32
C LYS A 133 4.61 10.83 2.16
N ILE A 134 5.33 9.99 1.40
CA ILE A 134 4.89 8.63 1.09
C ILE A 134 5.25 7.68 2.23
N VAL A 135 6.43 7.86 2.81
CA VAL A 135 6.92 7.06 3.94
C VAL A 135 6.23 7.54 5.21
N PHE A 136 5.83 6.59 6.06
CA PHE A 136 5.18 6.87 7.34
C PHE A 136 5.61 5.86 8.40
N GLU A 137 5.35 6.21 9.67
CA GLU A 137 5.96 5.51 10.81
C GLU A 137 5.56 4.03 10.93
N PRO A 138 6.50 3.11 11.27
CA PRO A 138 6.20 1.68 11.41
C PRO A 138 5.11 1.32 12.43
N ASN A 139 4.89 2.17 13.44
CA ASN A 139 3.87 2.02 14.47
C ASN A 139 2.58 2.79 14.16
N HIS A 140 2.44 3.35 12.96
CA HIS A 140 1.29 4.17 12.59
C HIS A 140 -0.02 3.37 12.75
N PRO A 141 -1.07 3.95 13.37
CA PRO A 141 -2.27 3.21 13.74
C PRO A 141 -3.09 2.73 12.54
N ASN A 142 -2.86 3.31 11.36
CA ASN A 142 -3.55 2.97 10.11
C ASN A 142 -2.55 2.41 9.09
N PHE A 143 -2.98 1.48 8.24
CA PHE A 143 -2.24 1.17 7.02
C PHE A 143 -2.58 2.19 5.93
N ALA A 144 -1.69 2.32 4.95
CA ALA A 144 -1.99 3.06 3.74
C ALA A 144 -2.51 2.11 2.66
N TYR A 145 -3.40 2.59 1.80
CA TYR A 145 -3.88 1.84 0.63
C TYR A 145 -3.61 2.63 -0.66
N SER A 146 -3.39 1.92 -1.76
CA SER A 146 -3.24 2.51 -3.10
C SER A 146 -3.81 1.60 -4.17
N ILE A 147 -4.72 2.13 -4.99
CA ILE A 147 -5.36 1.48 -6.13
C ILE A 147 -4.51 1.75 -7.37
N ARG A 148 -3.95 0.69 -7.96
CA ARG A 148 -3.02 0.79 -9.09
C ARG A 148 -3.77 0.89 -10.41
N GLU A 149 -3.55 1.96 -11.18
CA GLU A 149 -4.15 2.17 -12.51
C GLU A 149 -5.68 1.95 -12.52
N PRO A 150 -6.44 2.75 -11.76
CA PRO A 150 -7.89 2.60 -11.68
C PRO A 150 -8.58 2.95 -13.00
N VAL A 151 -9.61 2.17 -13.34
CA VAL A 151 -10.50 2.46 -14.47
C VAL A 151 -11.76 3.14 -13.94
N PHE A 152 -12.06 4.34 -14.44
CA PHE A 152 -13.26 5.10 -14.07
C PHE A 152 -14.20 5.26 -15.27
N ASN A 153 -15.50 5.04 -15.04
CA ASN A 153 -16.59 5.25 -16.01
C ASN A 153 -17.96 5.25 -15.30
N ALA A 154 -19.06 5.20 -16.05
CA ALA A 154 -20.43 5.17 -15.50
C ALA A 154 -20.68 4.02 -14.50
N THR A 155 -19.99 2.89 -14.65
CA THR A 155 -20.08 1.73 -13.74
C THR A 155 -19.10 1.82 -12.58
N TYR A 156 -17.87 2.27 -12.83
CA TYR A 156 -16.80 2.40 -11.83
C TYR A 156 -16.58 3.88 -11.51
N LYS A 157 -17.28 4.36 -10.47
CA LYS A 157 -17.25 5.78 -10.09
C LYS A 157 -15.86 6.21 -9.61
N ARG A 158 -15.51 7.48 -9.84
CA ARG A 158 -14.24 8.06 -9.38
C ARG A 158 -14.20 8.10 -7.86
N THR A 159 -13.10 7.64 -7.30
CA THR A 159 -12.84 7.56 -5.85
C THR A 159 -11.42 7.96 -5.52
N ASN A 160 -11.14 8.13 -4.22
CA ASN A 160 -9.77 8.30 -3.75
C ASN A 160 -8.97 7.03 -4.02
N VAL A 161 -7.92 7.19 -4.80
CA VAL A 161 -7.05 6.09 -5.23
C VAL A 161 -5.98 5.76 -4.20
N ARG A 162 -5.79 6.63 -3.20
CA ARG A 162 -4.82 6.50 -2.12
C ARG A 162 -5.42 7.06 -0.85
N GLY A 163 -4.98 6.54 0.30
CA GLY A 163 -5.39 7.05 1.60
C GLY A 163 -4.90 6.18 2.75
N PHE A 164 -5.30 6.53 3.95
CA PHE A 164 -5.12 5.69 5.15
C PHE A 164 -6.45 5.07 5.53
N ALA A 165 -6.38 3.87 6.10
CA ALA A 165 -7.54 3.17 6.64
C ALA A 165 -7.14 2.21 7.76
N ARG A 166 -8.12 1.83 8.57
CA ARG A 166 -7.97 0.78 9.59
C ARG A 166 -8.55 -0.54 9.15
N ARG A 167 -9.53 -0.49 8.25
CA ARG A 167 -10.32 -1.64 7.82
C ARG A 167 -10.65 -1.54 6.34
N ILE A 168 -10.35 -2.58 5.58
CA ILE A 168 -10.77 -2.70 4.19
C ILE A 168 -11.45 -4.06 3.99
N ARG A 169 -12.70 -4.03 3.55
CA ARG A 169 -13.45 -5.23 3.13
C ARG A 169 -13.48 -5.31 1.62
N LEU A 170 -13.14 -6.48 1.10
CA LEU A 170 -13.04 -6.77 -0.33
C LEU A 170 -13.95 -7.94 -0.70
N LYS A 171 -14.64 -7.82 -1.83
CA LYS A 171 -15.37 -8.92 -2.47
C LYS A 171 -14.88 -9.09 -3.89
N SER A 172 -14.26 -10.22 -4.18
CA SER A 172 -13.63 -10.49 -5.47
C SER A 172 -14.65 -10.72 -6.58
N LYS A 173 -14.33 -10.20 -7.77
CA LYS A 173 -14.86 -10.65 -9.06
C LYS A 173 -13.73 -11.08 -10.02
N CYS A 174 -12.54 -11.35 -9.48
CA CYS A 174 -11.40 -11.82 -10.26
C CYS A 174 -11.61 -13.28 -10.70
N SER A 175 -11.10 -13.61 -11.88
CA SER A 175 -11.12 -14.97 -12.42
C SER A 175 -10.11 -15.87 -11.74
N LYS A 176 -8.87 -15.39 -11.54
CA LYS A 176 -7.77 -16.09 -10.89
C LYS A 176 -6.98 -15.10 -10.03
N GLY A 177 -7.66 -14.56 -9.02
CA GLY A 177 -7.12 -13.54 -8.14
C GLY A 177 -6.35 -14.13 -6.96
N PHE A 178 -5.43 -13.34 -6.40
CA PHE A 178 -4.73 -13.64 -5.16
C PHE A 178 -4.58 -12.40 -4.28
N LEU A 179 -4.52 -12.63 -2.98
CA LEU A 179 -3.76 -11.77 -2.08
C LEU A 179 -2.33 -12.29 -2.00
N VAL A 180 -1.35 -11.40 -2.10
CA VAL A 180 0.07 -11.71 -1.93
C VAL A 180 0.60 -10.89 -0.77
N LEU A 181 0.98 -11.57 0.31
CA LEU A 181 1.44 -10.98 1.56
C LEU A 181 2.97 -11.05 1.60
N ASP A 182 3.60 -9.90 1.86
CA ASP A 182 5.06 -9.74 1.96
C ASP A 182 5.84 -10.38 0.80
N GLY A 183 5.23 -10.45 -0.39
CA GLY A 183 5.81 -11.08 -1.57
C GLY A 183 5.93 -12.62 -1.53
N ALA A 184 5.48 -13.28 -0.46
CA ALA A 184 5.70 -14.71 -0.23
C ALA A 184 4.39 -15.50 -0.15
N THR A 185 3.51 -15.16 0.78
CA THR A 185 2.30 -15.95 1.06
C THR A 185 1.18 -15.57 0.10
N LYS A 186 0.61 -16.55 -0.61
CA LYS A 186 -0.51 -16.35 -1.54
C LYS A 186 -1.81 -16.93 -0.97
N ILE A 187 -2.86 -16.13 -0.98
CA ILE A 187 -4.22 -16.53 -0.61
C ILE A 187 -5.12 -16.40 -1.84
N PRO A 188 -5.87 -17.43 -2.25
CA PRO A 188 -6.81 -17.32 -3.36
C PRO A 188 -7.84 -16.21 -3.15
N PHE A 189 -8.09 -15.42 -4.19
CA PHE A 189 -9.04 -14.31 -4.23
C PHE A 189 -9.89 -14.40 -5.51
N ASN A 190 -10.46 -15.57 -5.77
CA ASN A 190 -11.31 -15.79 -6.94
C ASN A 190 -12.72 -15.23 -6.72
N ASN A 191 -13.51 -15.15 -7.79
CA ASN A 191 -14.88 -14.63 -7.78
C ASN A 191 -15.70 -15.15 -6.59
N GLY A 192 -16.32 -14.21 -5.85
CA GLY A 192 -17.11 -14.53 -4.65
C GLY A 192 -16.31 -14.62 -3.35
N THR A 193 -14.98 -14.65 -3.40
CA THR A 193 -14.14 -14.59 -2.19
C THR A 193 -14.33 -13.25 -1.49
N GLU A 194 -14.59 -13.28 -0.19
CA GLU A 194 -14.63 -12.09 0.65
C GLU A 194 -13.47 -12.10 1.63
N VAL A 195 -12.79 -10.96 1.72
CA VAL A 195 -11.62 -10.77 2.59
C VAL A 195 -11.76 -9.48 3.39
N LEU A 196 -11.27 -9.54 4.61
CA LEU A 196 -11.18 -8.42 5.53
C LEU A 196 -9.70 -8.18 5.85
N LEU A 197 -9.26 -6.94 5.65
CA LEU A 197 -7.93 -6.45 5.99
C LEU A 197 -8.08 -5.46 7.16
N GLU A 198 -7.35 -5.70 8.24
CA GLU A 198 -7.44 -4.89 9.45
C GLU A 198 -6.07 -4.64 10.07
N ILE A 199 -5.98 -3.62 10.92
CA ILE A 199 -4.78 -3.30 11.68
C ILE A 199 -5.14 -3.15 13.16
N PHE A 200 -4.41 -3.88 14.00
CA PHE A 200 -4.57 -3.87 15.44
C PHE A 200 -3.21 -3.73 16.10
N GLU A 201 -3.11 -2.91 17.15
CA GLU A 201 -1.87 -2.78 17.93
C GLU A 201 -1.46 -4.12 18.58
N ALA A 202 -2.44 -4.95 18.94
CA ALA A 202 -2.20 -6.29 19.48
C ALA A 202 -1.50 -7.24 18.48
N ASP A 203 -1.55 -6.94 17.18
CA ASP A 203 -0.83 -7.70 16.16
C ASP A 203 0.58 -7.17 15.92
N ALA A 204 1.01 -6.08 16.56
CA ALA A 204 2.31 -5.49 16.31
C ALA A 204 3.46 -6.47 16.65
N LEU A 205 4.49 -6.45 15.80
CA LEU A 205 5.74 -7.14 16.07
C LEU A 205 6.66 -6.21 16.85
N ARG A 206 7.12 -6.66 18.02
CA ARG A 206 8.14 -5.93 18.80
C ARG A 206 9.53 -6.29 18.29
N THR A 207 10.25 -5.32 17.78
CA THR A 207 11.61 -5.48 17.21
C THR A 207 12.62 -4.65 17.98
N ILE A 208 13.88 -5.05 17.95
CA ILE A 208 14.98 -4.19 18.44
C ILE A 208 15.11 -3.00 17.48
N SER A 209 15.21 -1.80 18.04
CA SER A 209 15.55 -0.59 17.29
C SER A 209 17.07 -0.53 17.16
N LEU A 210 17.55 -0.32 15.94
CA LEU A 210 18.97 -0.25 15.62
C LEU A 210 19.49 1.20 15.66
#